data_AF-A0A947UDK2-F1
#
_entry.id   AF-A0A947UDK2-F1
#
_cell.length_a   1.000
_cell.length_b   1.000
_cell.length_c   1.000
_cell.angle_alpha   90.00
_cell.angle_beta   90.00
_cell.angle_gamma   90.00
#
_symmetry.space_group_name_H-M   'P 1'
#
loop_
_entity.id
_entity.type
_entity.pdbx_description
1 polymer ?
#
loop_
_entity_poly.entity_id
_entity_poly.type
_entity_poly.pdbx_seq_one_letter_code
_entity_poly.pdbx_strand_id
1 'polypeptide(L)'
;KFPQSPAGLQVDSQSIKKGGALFEKEVAGAYLFQHYNLRRKKEFGIIESTHQMDKAARGEISGDKLLARDLFKQSAELISCQIAGMANFKKQDMVFVMEGSLFWVGYNYWKTVEETVKSLTKYKVRFKEIKDCGIVGAAQLVV
;
A
#
# COMPACT_ATOMS: atom_id res chain seq x y z
N LYS A 1 5.54 -18.47 -4.17
CA LYS A 1 4.41 -17.60 -4.56
C LYS A 1 3.96 -16.81 -3.34
N PHE A 2 3.54 -15.55 -3.47
CA PHE A 2 3.07 -14.76 -2.32
C PHE A 2 1.77 -15.37 -1.77
N PRO A 3 1.67 -15.67 -0.47
CA PRO A 3 0.44 -16.19 0.13
C PRO A 3 -0.62 -15.08 0.20
N GLN A 4 -1.82 -15.37 -0.30
CA GLN A 4 -2.93 -14.43 -0.29
C GLN A 4 -3.80 -14.60 0.94
N SER A 5 -4.43 -13.50 1.37
CA SER A 5 -5.50 -13.52 2.34
C SER A 5 -6.77 -14.14 1.74
N PRO A 6 -7.72 -14.63 2.56
CA PRO A 6 -9.01 -15.10 2.05
C PRO A 6 -9.75 -14.06 1.21
N ALA A 7 -9.66 -12.78 1.58
CA ALA A 7 -10.20 -11.68 0.80
C ALA A 7 -9.42 -11.47 -0.51
N GLY A 8 -8.09 -11.56 -0.47
CA GLY A 8 -7.24 -11.46 -1.66
C GLY A 8 -7.49 -12.54 -2.69
N LEU A 9 -7.82 -13.76 -2.27
CA LEU A 9 -8.25 -14.83 -3.19
C LEU A 9 -9.53 -14.46 -3.92
N GLN A 10 -10.50 -13.87 -3.22
CA GLN A 10 -11.75 -13.41 -3.83
C GLN A 10 -11.52 -12.24 -4.78
N VAL A 11 -10.73 -11.25 -4.37
CA VAL A 11 -10.29 -10.12 -5.22
C VAL A 11 -9.60 -10.64 -6.49
N ASP A 12 -8.69 -11.60 -6.38
CA ASP A 12 -8.02 -12.21 -7.53
C ASP A 12 -9.00 -12.92 -8.46
N SER A 13 -9.95 -13.68 -7.91
CA SER A 13 -10.95 -14.43 -8.67
C SER A 13 -11.86 -13.55 -9.54
N GLN A 14 -12.07 -12.29 -9.11
CA GLN A 14 -12.91 -11.29 -9.76
C GLN A 14 -12.11 -10.33 -10.65
N SER A 15 -10.78 -10.37 -10.58
CA SER A 15 -9.90 -9.53 -11.39
C SER A 15 -9.84 -9.98 -12.85
N ILE A 16 -9.50 -9.04 -13.74
CA ILE A 16 -9.29 -9.32 -15.18
C ILE A 16 -8.18 -10.36 -15.38
N LYS A 17 -7.10 -10.29 -14.58
CA LYS A 17 -5.94 -11.18 -14.67
C LYS A 17 -5.81 -12.07 -13.43
N LYS A 18 -6.60 -13.13 -13.39
CA LYS A 18 -6.60 -14.14 -12.31
C LYS A 18 -5.25 -14.84 -12.18
N GLY A 19 -4.80 -15.10 -10.95
CA GLY A 19 -3.52 -15.71 -10.65
C GLY A 19 -2.29 -14.82 -10.86
N GLY A 20 -2.46 -13.60 -11.38
CA GLY A 20 -1.39 -12.64 -11.64
C GLY A 20 -1.34 -11.51 -10.60
N ALA A 21 -0.17 -10.88 -10.43
CA ALA A 21 0.02 -9.70 -9.58
C ALA A 21 -0.52 -9.86 -8.14
N LEU A 22 -0.37 -11.05 -7.56
CA LEU A 22 -1.00 -11.41 -6.27
C LEU A 22 -0.57 -10.49 -5.13
N PHE A 23 0.70 -10.08 -5.10
CA PHE A 23 1.20 -9.13 -4.11
C PHE A 23 0.58 -7.74 -4.28
N GLU A 24 0.52 -7.24 -5.51
CA GLU A 24 -0.10 -5.94 -5.82
C GLU A 24 -1.56 -5.90 -5.36
N LYS A 25 -2.29 -7.01 -5.55
CA LYS A 25 -3.69 -7.12 -5.13
C LYS A 25 -3.90 -7.03 -3.62
N GLU A 26 -2.86 -7.19 -2.82
CA GLU A 26 -2.91 -7.12 -1.36
C GLU A 26 -2.44 -5.76 -0.81
N VAL A 27 -1.76 -4.94 -1.63
CA VAL A 27 -1.13 -3.69 -1.18
C VAL A 27 -1.55 -2.45 -1.97
N ALA A 28 -2.05 -2.61 -3.20
CA ALA A 28 -2.35 -1.46 -4.04
C ALA A 28 -3.69 -0.84 -3.67
N GLY A 29 -3.73 0.49 -3.67
CA GLY A 29 -4.94 1.26 -3.41
C GLY A 29 -6.09 0.96 -4.37
N ALA A 30 -5.83 0.35 -5.53
CA ALA A 30 -6.86 -0.12 -6.45
C ALA A 30 -7.70 -1.28 -5.87
N TYR A 31 -7.20 -2.03 -4.88
CA TYR A 31 -7.85 -3.22 -4.35
C TYR A 31 -8.17 -3.13 -2.86
N LEU A 32 -7.53 -2.23 -2.09
CA LEU A 32 -7.73 -2.16 -0.63
C LEU A 32 -9.19 -1.97 -0.22
N PHE A 33 -9.95 -1.11 -0.89
CA PHE A 33 -11.38 -0.95 -0.60
C PHE A 33 -12.21 -2.20 -0.90
N GLN A 34 -11.76 -3.07 -1.82
CA GLN A 34 -12.41 -4.35 -2.10
C GLN A 34 -12.18 -5.31 -0.94
N HIS A 35 -10.95 -5.38 -0.41
CA HIS A 35 -10.66 -6.13 0.83
C HIS A 35 -11.53 -5.67 2.00
N TYR A 36 -11.69 -4.36 2.14
CA TYR A 36 -12.57 -3.77 3.14
C TYR A 36 -14.01 -4.24 2.96
N ASN A 37 -14.55 -4.11 1.74
CA ASN A 37 -15.92 -4.53 1.44
C ASN A 37 -16.16 -6.02 1.71
N LEU A 38 -15.19 -6.89 1.44
CA LEU A 38 -15.34 -8.32 1.70
C LEU A 38 -15.33 -8.67 3.19
N ARG A 39 -14.71 -7.84 4.03
CA ARG A 39 -14.48 -8.12 5.46
C ARG A 39 -15.34 -7.31 6.42
N ARG A 40 -15.91 -6.19 5.97
CA ARG A 40 -16.74 -5.31 6.82
C ARG A 40 -17.98 -6.04 7.32
N LYS A 41 -18.50 -5.59 8.46
CA LYS A 41 -19.83 -5.98 8.95
C LYS A 41 -20.92 -5.49 7.99
N LYS A 42 -21.99 -6.27 7.84
CA LYS A 42 -23.11 -5.96 6.92
C LYS A 42 -23.86 -4.66 7.28
N GLU A 43 -23.73 -4.19 8.52
CA GLU A 43 -24.31 -2.91 8.98
C GLU A 43 -23.64 -1.69 8.32
N PHE A 44 -22.43 -1.84 7.79
CA PHE A 44 -21.73 -0.79 7.07
C PHE A 44 -21.99 -0.87 5.56
N GLY A 45 -22.22 0.29 4.95
CA GLY A 45 -22.37 0.42 3.50
C GLY A 45 -21.15 -0.08 2.72
N ILE A 46 -21.34 -0.38 1.44
CA ILE A 46 -20.23 -0.64 0.52
C ILE A 46 -19.53 0.68 0.23
N ILE A 47 -18.20 0.67 0.18
CA ILE A 47 -17.41 1.79 -0.33
C ILE A 47 -16.89 1.49 -1.73
N GLU A 48 -16.70 2.52 -2.53
CA GLU A 48 -16.37 2.41 -3.96
C GLU A 48 -14.90 2.74 -4.25
N SER A 49 -14.19 3.29 -3.27
CA SER A 49 -12.80 3.70 -3.44
C SER A 49 -12.00 3.67 -2.15
N THR A 50 -10.68 3.57 -2.28
CA THR A 50 -9.75 3.70 -1.15
C THR A 50 -9.76 5.09 -0.54
N HIS A 51 -10.21 6.12 -1.27
CA HIS A 51 -10.44 7.44 -0.69
C HIS A 51 -11.62 7.43 0.30
N GLN A 52 -12.72 6.73 -0.01
CA GLN A 52 -13.79 6.52 0.97
C GLN A 52 -13.33 5.65 2.14
N MET A 53 -12.47 4.64 1.87
CA MET A 53 -11.85 3.85 2.94
C MET A 53 -11.00 4.72 3.88
N ASP A 54 -10.24 5.66 3.33
CA ASP A 54 -9.46 6.63 4.10
C ASP A 54 -10.34 7.51 5.00
N LYS A 55 -11.45 8.04 4.45
CA LYS A 55 -12.46 8.77 5.23
C LYS A 55 -13.05 7.91 6.35
N ALA A 56 -13.31 6.63 6.11
CA ALA A 56 -13.79 5.71 7.14
C ALA A 56 -12.72 5.48 8.23
N ALA A 57 -11.45 5.29 7.86
CA ALA A 57 -10.34 5.15 8.81
C ALA A 57 -10.15 6.40 9.69
N ARG A 58 -10.32 7.59 9.11
CA ARG A 58 -10.30 8.89 9.82
C ARG A 58 -11.56 9.13 10.65
N GLY A 59 -12.64 8.42 10.33
CA GLY A 59 -13.92 8.51 11.01
C GLY A 59 -14.78 9.67 10.54
N GLU A 60 -14.54 10.16 9.34
CA GLU A 60 -15.27 11.23 8.66
C GLU A 60 -16.59 10.73 8.04
N ILE A 61 -16.67 9.43 7.75
CA ILE A 61 -17.89 8.74 7.30
C ILE A 61 -18.19 7.52 8.16
N SER A 62 -19.42 7.00 8.06
CA SER A 62 -19.80 5.74 8.69
C SER A 62 -19.04 4.57 8.07
N GLY A 63 -18.53 3.67 8.92
CA GLY A 63 -17.75 2.51 8.50
C GLY A 63 -17.03 1.86 9.68
N ASP A 64 -16.61 0.61 9.48
CA ASP A 64 -15.70 -0.09 10.38
C ASP A 64 -14.31 0.57 10.36
N LYS A 65 -14.08 1.50 11.31
CA LYS A 65 -12.84 2.27 11.39
C LYS A 65 -11.64 1.38 11.68
N LEU A 66 -11.80 0.35 12.51
CA LEU A 66 -10.71 -0.53 12.91
C LEU A 66 -10.26 -1.37 11.71
N LEU A 67 -11.19 -1.96 10.98
CA LEU A 67 -10.87 -2.72 9.78
C LEU A 67 -10.16 -1.87 8.72
N ALA A 68 -10.63 -0.64 8.47
CA ALA A 68 -10.00 0.26 7.50
C ALA A 68 -8.55 0.58 7.89
N ARG A 69 -8.31 0.88 9.18
CA ARG A 69 -6.97 1.16 9.72
C ARG A 69 -6.06 -0.07 9.63
N ASP A 70 -6.57 -1.24 9.97
CA ASP A 70 -5.83 -2.50 9.90
C ASP A 70 -5.41 -2.83 8.47
N LEU A 71 -6.27 -2.58 7.48
CA LEU A 71 -5.94 -2.80 6.06
C LEU A 71 -4.85 -1.84 5.56
N PHE A 72 -4.92 -0.55 5.92
CA PHE A 72 -3.83 0.39 5.59
C PHE A 72 -2.52 -0.03 6.25
N LYS A 73 -2.55 -0.41 7.53
CA LYS A 73 -1.38 -0.87 8.26
C LYS A 73 -0.77 -2.13 7.63
N GLN A 74 -1.58 -3.15 7.38
CA GLN A 74 -1.14 -4.41 6.76
C GLN A 74 -0.48 -4.16 5.40
N SER A 75 -1.10 -3.33 4.56
CA SER A 75 -0.57 -2.94 3.25
C SER A 75 0.79 -2.23 3.38
N ALA A 76 0.88 -1.26 4.29
CA ALA A 76 2.13 -0.52 4.55
C ALA A 76 3.24 -1.45 5.05
N GLU A 77 2.94 -2.37 5.96
CA GLU A 77 3.90 -3.35 6.48
C GLU A 77 4.42 -4.29 5.38
N LEU A 78 3.55 -4.76 4.47
CA LEU A 78 3.95 -5.59 3.34
C LEU A 78 4.90 -4.86 2.37
N ILE A 79 4.61 -3.59 2.07
CA ILE A 79 5.50 -2.74 1.25
C ILE A 79 6.83 -2.49 1.96
N SER A 80 6.80 -2.30 3.29
CA SER A 80 8.00 -2.11 4.10
C SER A 80 8.97 -3.28 3.99
N CYS A 81 8.46 -4.52 3.96
CA CYS A 81 9.27 -5.71 3.75
C CYS A 81 10.05 -5.67 2.43
N GLN A 82 9.45 -5.18 1.34
CA GLN A 82 10.14 -5.06 0.05
C GLN A 82 11.22 -3.98 0.09
N ILE A 83 10.91 -2.81 0.65
CA ILE A 83 11.84 -1.68 0.77
C ILE A 83 13.05 -2.08 1.63
N ALA A 84 12.82 -2.65 2.82
CA ALA A 84 13.87 -3.14 3.70
C ALA A 84 14.68 -4.25 3.04
N GLY A 85 14.02 -5.16 2.32
CA GLY A 85 14.67 -6.21 1.53
C GLY A 85 15.66 -5.66 0.49
N MET A 86 15.29 -4.60 -0.23
CA MET A 86 16.17 -3.94 -1.19
C MET A 86 17.38 -3.29 -0.53
N ALA A 87 17.18 -2.55 0.58
CA ALA A 87 18.27 -1.95 1.34
C ALA A 87 19.23 -3.01 1.90
N ASN A 88 18.69 -4.09 2.46
CA ASN A 88 19.47 -5.23 2.97
C ASN A 88 20.25 -5.93 1.87
N PHE A 89 19.65 -6.13 0.70
CA PHE A 89 20.30 -6.74 -0.45
C PHE A 89 21.45 -5.89 -0.98
N LYS A 90 21.24 -4.56 -1.09
CA LYS A 90 22.27 -3.61 -1.55
C LYS A 90 23.30 -3.26 -0.49
N LYS A 91 23.03 -3.56 0.78
CA LYS A 91 23.89 -3.30 1.93
C LYS A 91 24.28 -1.81 2.08
N GLN A 92 23.35 -0.91 1.78
CA GLN A 92 23.60 0.53 1.85
C GLN A 92 22.34 1.31 2.21
N ASP A 93 22.54 2.54 2.68
CA ASP A 93 21.47 3.52 2.86
C ASP A 93 20.83 3.85 1.50
N MET A 94 19.51 4.02 1.47
CA MET A 94 18.75 4.21 0.24
C MET A 94 17.77 5.38 0.32
N VAL A 95 17.55 6.02 -0.83
CA VAL A 95 16.48 6.99 -1.03
C VAL A 95 15.51 6.39 -2.05
N PHE A 96 14.26 6.22 -1.66
CA PHE A 96 13.19 5.76 -2.54
C PHE A 96 12.41 6.97 -3.02
N VAL A 97 12.31 7.12 -4.34
CA VAL A 97 11.39 8.05 -4.96
C VAL A 97 10.03 7.37 -5.02
N MET A 98 9.04 7.91 -4.30
CA MET A 98 7.73 7.29 -4.16
C MET A 98 6.68 8.06 -4.96
N GLU A 99 5.97 7.34 -5.82
CA GLU A 99 4.80 7.85 -6.53
C GLU A 99 3.51 7.17 -6.04
N GLY A 100 2.38 7.84 -6.26
CA GLY A 100 1.05 7.33 -5.93
C GLY A 100 0.48 7.91 -4.63
N SER A 101 -0.79 8.32 -4.69
CA SER A 101 -1.48 9.03 -3.62
C SER A 101 -1.63 8.23 -2.32
N LEU A 102 -1.73 6.90 -2.41
CA LEU A 102 -1.89 6.03 -1.24
C LEU A 102 -0.74 6.21 -0.23
N PHE A 103 0.50 6.28 -0.72
CA PHE A 103 1.68 6.36 0.15
C PHE A 103 1.69 7.66 0.96
N TRP A 104 1.33 8.76 0.31
CA TRP A 104 1.41 10.11 0.86
C TRP A 104 0.18 10.51 1.70
N VAL A 105 -1.02 10.11 1.26
CA VAL A 105 -2.29 10.62 1.81
C VAL A 105 -3.05 9.54 2.59
N GLY A 106 -2.78 8.26 2.35
CA GLY A 106 -3.45 7.17 3.06
C GLY A 106 -3.24 7.24 4.56
N TYR A 107 -4.27 6.84 5.32
CA TYR A 107 -4.28 6.88 6.79
C TYR A 107 -3.00 6.29 7.39
N ASN A 108 -2.17 7.16 8.00
CA ASN A 108 -0.88 6.84 8.60
C ASN A 108 0.09 6.04 7.71
N TYR A 109 -0.12 5.98 6.40
CA TYR A 109 0.55 5.02 5.53
C TYR A 109 2.07 5.24 5.47
N TRP A 110 2.50 6.44 5.09
CA TRP A 110 3.92 6.85 5.13
C TRP A 110 4.57 6.50 6.47
N LYS A 111 3.89 6.89 7.57
CA LYS A 111 4.44 6.77 8.92
C LYS A 111 4.65 5.30 9.28
N THR A 112 3.66 4.46 9.00
CA THR A 112 3.78 3.01 9.19
C THR A 112 4.90 2.43 8.32
N VAL A 113 5.03 2.85 7.07
CA VAL A 113 6.13 2.37 6.23
C VAL A 113 7.50 2.77 6.81
N GLU A 114 7.65 4.03 7.22
CA GLU A 114 8.90 4.52 7.79
C GLU A 114 9.28 3.79 9.08
N GLU A 115 8.32 3.61 10.00
CA GLU A 115 8.53 2.92 11.27
C GLU A 115 8.85 1.43 11.06
N THR A 116 8.11 0.75 10.19
CA THR A 116 8.32 -0.67 9.92
C THR A 116 9.62 -0.92 9.16
N VAL A 117 10.01 -0.08 8.19
CA VAL A 117 11.31 -0.24 7.54
C VAL A 117 12.47 -0.07 8.53
N LYS A 118 12.39 0.90 9.45
CA LYS A 118 13.40 1.10 10.51
C LYS A 118 13.57 -0.13 11.41
N SER A 119 12.51 -0.90 11.64
CA SER A 119 12.61 -2.13 12.45
C SER A 119 13.15 -3.33 11.68
N LEU A 120 13.07 -3.32 10.34
CA LEU A 120 13.45 -4.44 9.46
C LEU A 120 14.87 -4.33 8.86
N THR A 121 15.52 -3.18 8.99
CA THR A 121 16.89 -2.99 8.47
C THR A 121 17.71 -2.02 9.32
N LYS A 122 19.03 -2.22 9.32
CA LYS A 122 20.00 -1.29 9.92
C LYS A 122 20.35 -0.10 9.00
N TYR A 123 20.01 -0.18 7.72
CA TYR A 123 20.33 0.85 6.74
C TYR A 123 19.31 1.99 6.80
N LYS A 124 19.77 3.22 6.62
CA LYS A 124 18.88 4.38 6.60
C LYS A 124 18.11 4.40 5.29
N VAL A 125 16.79 4.38 5.41
CA VAL A 125 15.88 4.55 4.28
C VAL A 125 15.19 5.90 4.38
N ARG A 126 15.18 6.65 3.28
CA ARG A 126 14.45 7.91 3.15
C ARG A 126 13.52 7.83 1.96
N PHE A 127 12.42 8.56 2.03
CA PHE A 127 11.45 8.66 0.96
C PHE A 127 11.41 10.08 0.43
N LYS A 128 11.26 10.23 -0.89
CA LYS A 128 11.13 11.53 -1.55
C LYS A 128 9.99 11.50 -2.55
N GLU A 129 9.28 12.61 -2.60
CA GLU A 129 8.38 12.90 -3.71
C GLU A 129 9.18 13.68 -4.74
N ILE A 130 9.12 13.24 -5.99
CA ILE A 130 9.59 14.01 -7.14
C ILE A 130 8.42 14.09 -8.08
N LYS A 131 7.92 15.30 -8.31
CA LYS A 131 6.82 15.52 -9.23
C LYS A 131 7.25 15.10 -10.64
N ASP A 132 6.37 14.37 -11.33
CA ASP A 132 6.58 13.92 -12.70
C ASP A 132 7.89 13.12 -12.89
N CYS A 133 8.30 12.32 -11.90
CA CYS A 133 9.60 11.66 -11.92
C CYS A 133 9.73 10.65 -13.07
N GLY A 134 8.62 10.09 -13.56
CA GLY A 134 8.61 9.30 -14.78
C GLY A 134 9.05 10.08 -16.02
N ILE A 135 8.64 11.35 -16.14
CA ILE A 135 9.03 12.22 -17.27
C ILE A 135 10.46 12.71 -17.09
N VAL A 136 10.79 13.23 -15.89
CA VAL A 136 12.13 13.76 -15.59
C VAL A 136 13.18 12.65 -15.70
N GLY A 137 12.88 11.46 -15.18
CA GLY A 137 13.74 10.29 -15.27
C GLY A 137 13.95 9.84 -16.72
N ALA A 138 12.88 9.76 -17.52
CA ALA A 138 13.00 9.44 -18.94
C ALA A 138 13.87 10.46 -19.70
N ALA A 139 13.70 11.75 -19.41
CA ALA A 139 14.51 12.81 -20.02
C ALA A 139 15.99 12.72 -19.61
N GLN A 140 16.30 12.37 -18.36
CA GLN A 140 17.69 12.20 -17.89
C GLN A 140 18.40 10.98 -18.47
N LEU A 141 17.67 9.97 -18.95
CA LEU A 141 18.27 8.76 -19.53
C LEU A 141 18.78 8.95 -20.97
N VAL A 142 18.33 10.00 -21.66
CA VAL A 142 18.69 10.25 -23.06
C VAL A 142 19.78 11.32 -23.23
N VAL A 143 20.34 11.81 -22.13
CA VAL A 143 21.43 12.79 -22.08
C VAL A 143 22.71 12.13 -21.60
#